data_AF-A0A409XET7-F1
#
_entry.id   AF-A0A409XET7-F1
#
_cell.length_a   1.000
_cell.length_b   1.000
_cell.length_c   1.000
_cell.angle_alpha   90.00
_cell.angle_beta   90.00
_cell.angle_gamma   90.00
#
_symmetry.space_group_name_H-M   'P 1'
#
loop_
_entity.id
_entity.type
_entity.pdbx_description
1 polymer ?
#
loop_
_entity_poly.entity_id
_entity_poly.type
_entity_poly.pdbx_seq_one_letter_code
_entity_poly.pdbx_strand_id
1 'polypeptide(L)'
;MPDAELYAIYSAIVNASLHDNCTDIFIFTDSMASARRAVDPSIHSGQGHSVAVCEALQTWFTRKNGQSITFVYVPSCLQWDLHYKAHEYTTKLKVGLGPRPATSFDSLHMQAALSCGASWNVLFQNPKYRGQNFLQLKIVNGAVAQPGGKDNPWSLSTNARPGNY
;
A
#
# COMPACT_ATOMS: atom_id res chain seq x y z
N MET A 1 -1.03 1.82 -5.88
CA MET A 1 -0.12 0.69 -5.59
C MET A 1 0.01 0.61 -4.09
N PRO A 2 -0.45 -0.46 -3.42
CA PRO A 2 -0.10 -0.65 -2.02
C PRO A 2 1.44 -0.77 -1.96
N ASP A 3 2.07 0.00 -1.08
CA ASP A 3 3.52 0.04 -0.85
C ASP A 3 4.42 0.71 -1.92
N ALA A 4 3.95 1.76 -2.61
CA ALA A 4 4.78 2.52 -3.56
C ALA A 4 6.06 3.12 -2.93
N GLU A 5 5.96 3.64 -1.72
CA GLU A 5 7.09 4.21 -0.98
C GLU A 5 8.11 3.14 -0.59
N LEU A 6 7.64 2.00 -0.08
CA LEU A 6 8.51 0.87 0.26
C LEU A 6 9.22 0.33 -0.98
N TYR A 7 8.52 0.22 -2.11
CA TYR A 7 9.13 -0.16 -3.39
C TYR A 7 10.19 0.85 -3.86
N ALA A 8 9.94 2.15 -3.68
CA ALA A 8 10.92 3.19 -4.01
C ALA A 8 12.18 3.09 -3.15
N ILE A 9 12.02 2.88 -1.83
CA ILE A 9 13.13 2.68 -0.89
C ILE A 9 13.91 1.41 -1.25
N TYR A 10 13.20 0.30 -1.50
CA TYR A 10 13.79 -0.96 -1.97
C TYR A 10 14.65 -0.75 -3.22
N SER A 11 14.08 -0.11 -4.24
CA SER A 11 14.76 0.12 -5.52
C SER A 11 15.99 0.99 -5.35
N ALA A 12 15.91 2.03 -4.53
CA ALA A 12 17.03 2.92 -4.24
C ALA A 12 18.18 2.19 -3.54
N ILE A 13 17.89 1.41 -2.50
CA ILE A 13 18.91 0.69 -1.73
C ILE A 13 19.58 -0.40 -2.57
N VAL A 14 18.78 -1.21 -3.28
CA VAL A 14 19.33 -2.27 -4.14
C VAL A 14 20.24 -1.68 -5.19
N ASN A 15 19.82 -0.60 -5.86
CA ASN A 15 20.65 0.04 -6.88
C ASN A 15 21.92 0.67 -6.29
N ALA A 16 21.82 1.37 -5.15
CA ALA A 16 22.97 1.98 -4.49
C ALA A 16 24.00 0.92 -4.04
N SER A 17 23.53 -0.23 -3.55
CA SER A 17 24.37 -1.35 -3.08
C SER A 17 25.23 -2.00 -4.18
N LEU A 18 24.90 -1.78 -5.45
CA LEU A 18 25.67 -2.28 -6.59
C LEU A 18 26.96 -1.47 -6.83
N HIS A 19 27.07 -0.26 -6.28
CA HIS A 19 28.23 0.60 -6.49
C HIS A 19 29.35 0.31 -5.48
N ASP A 20 30.48 -0.23 -5.97
CA ASP A 20 31.62 -0.64 -5.13
C ASP A 20 32.34 0.52 -4.40
N ASN A 21 32.13 1.76 -4.84
CA ASN A 21 32.70 2.96 -4.23
C ASN A 21 31.71 3.71 -3.33
N CYS A 22 30.50 3.17 -3.12
CA CYS A 22 29.53 3.75 -2.20
C CYS A 22 29.83 3.30 -0.77
N THR A 23 30.23 4.26 0.08
CA THR A 23 30.40 4.07 1.53
C THR A 23 29.13 4.42 2.30
N ASP A 24 28.43 5.47 1.87
CA ASP A 24 27.30 6.01 2.63
C ASP A 24 26.07 6.13 1.73
N ILE A 25 24.97 5.54 2.17
CA ILE A 25 23.67 5.62 1.51
C ILE A 25 22.76 6.52 2.34
N PHE A 26 22.30 7.61 1.75
CA PHE A 26 21.32 8.51 2.36
C PHE A 26 19.97 8.37 1.67
N ILE A 27 18.96 7.92 2.42
CA ILE A 27 17.58 7.78 1.92
C ILE A 27 16.73 8.91 2.51
N PHE A 28 16.33 9.85 1.65
CA PHE A 28 15.40 10.92 2.01
C PHE A 28 13.98 10.47 1.72
N THR A 29 13.10 10.49 2.71
CA THR A 29 11.72 10.05 2.56
C THR A 29 10.77 10.77 3.50
N ASP A 30 9.55 11.02 3.05
CA ASP A 30 8.42 11.48 3.85
C ASP A 30 7.73 10.34 4.62
N SER A 31 8.20 9.10 4.49
CA SER A 31 7.61 7.94 5.13
C SER A 31 8.59 7.13 5.95
N MET A 32 8.73 7.52 7.21
CA MET A 32 9.52 6.74 8.18
C MET A 32 8.91 5.36 8.47
N ALA A 33 7.61 5.18 8.26
CA ALA A 33 6.97 3.88 8.36
C ALA A 33 7.51 2.92 7.27
N SER A 34 7.56 3.38 6.02
CA SER A 34 8.12 2.63 4.89
C SER A 34 9.62 2.40 5.06
N ALA A 35 10.37 3.40 5.55
CA ALA A 35 11.80 3.26 5.83
C ALA A 35 12.10 2.17 6.86
N ARG A 36 11.39 2.18 8.00
CA ARG A 36 11.53 1.15 9.03
C ARG A 36 11.17 -0.23 8.48
N ARG A 37 10.06 -0.30 7.74
CA ARG A 37 9.60 -1.55 7.13
C ARG A 37 10.61 -2.10 6.12
N ALA A 38 11.30 -1.25 5.36
CA ALA A 38 12.29 -1.67 4.36
C ALA A 38 13.45 -2.48 4.93
N VAL A 39 13.79 -2.29 6.21
CA VAL A 39 14.86 -3.02 6.91
C VAL A 39 14.34 -4.00 7.96
N ASP A 40 13.03 -4.27 7.95
CA ASP A 40 12.38 -5.23 8.83
C ASP A 40 12.02 -6.50 8.04
N PRO A 41 12.70 -7.64 8.24
CA PRO A 41 12.38 -8.88 7.55
C PRO A 41 11.18 -9.63 8.16
N SER A 42 10.50 -9.09 9.17
CA SER A 42 9.35 -9.72 9.80
C SER A 42 8.13 -9.86 8.87
N ILE A 43 7.10 -10.57 9.32
CA ILE A 43 5.91 -10.84 8.51
C ILE A 43 5.09 -9.55 8.35
N HIS A 44 5.07 -9.02 7.14
CA HIS A 44 4.20 -7.92 6.75
C HIS A 44 3.97 -7.92 5.23
N SER A 45 3.10 -7.05 4.74
CA SER A 45 2.61 -7.09 3.37
C SER A 45 3.67 -6.86 2.28
N GLY A 46 4.70 -6.07 2.59
CA GLY A 46 5.88 -5.84 1.76
C GLY A 46 7.12 -6.69 2.08
N GLN A 47 6.99 -7.82 2.80
CA GLN A 47 8.15 -8.58 3.32
C GLN A 47 9.15 -8.97 2.23
N GLY A 48 8.68 -9.33 1.03
CA GLY A 48 9.57 -9.68 -0.09
C GLY A 48 10.55 -8.56 -0.47
N HIS A 49 10.11 -7.30 -0.40
CA HIS A 49 11.00 -6.16 -0.62
C HIS A 49 12.00 -6.01 0.52
N SER A 50 11.56 -6.15 1.77
CA SER A 50 12.42 -6.00 2.94
C SER A 50 13.49 -7.07 3.03
N VAL A 51 13.15 -8.33 2.73
CA VAL A 51 14.13 -9.43 2.66
C VAL A 51 15.20 -9.12 1.61
N ALA A 52 14.80 -8.70 0.41
CA ALA A 52 15.74 -8.34 -0.64
C ALA A 52 16.63 -7.13 -0.28
N VAL A 53 16.08 -6.14 0.45
CA VAL A 53 16.89 -5.04 1.02
C VAL A 53 17.91 -5.57 2.00
N CYS A 54 17.50 -6.42 2.95
CA CYS A 54 18.40 -7.01 3.94
C CYS A 54 19.52 -7.83 3.29
N GLU A 55 19.22 -8.63 2.27
CA GLU A 55 20.22 -9.41 1.51
C GLU A 55 21.22 -8.50 0.78
N ALA A 56 20.72 -7.45 0.12
CA ALA A 56 21.56 -6.49 -0.59
C ALA A 56 22.48 -5.73 0.37
N LEU A 57 21.93 -5.25 1.50
CA LEU A 57 22.70 -4.56 2.54
C LEU A 57 23.70 -5.48 3.21
N GLN A 58 23.34 -6.73 3.51
CA GLN A 58 24.27 -7.70 4.08
C GLN A 58 25.48 -7.91 3.16
N THR A 59 25.23 -8.11 1.87
CA THR A 59 26.30 -8.26 0.87
C THR A 59 27.11 -6.99 0.73
N TRP A 60 26.47 -5.83 0.82
CA TRP A 60 27.14 -4.54 0.71
C TRP A 60 28.06 -4.30 1.90
N PHE A 61 27.58 -4.45 3.13
CA PHE A 61 28.34 -4.24 4.38
C PHE A 61 29.56 -5.15 4.54
N THR A 62 29.59 -6.32 3.90
CA THR A 62 30.75 -7.22 3.96
C THR A 62 31.87 -6.81 3.01
N ARG A 63 31.64 -5.87 2.08
CA ARG A 63 32.66 -5.46 1.10
C ARG A 63 33.71 -4.54 1.70
N LYS A 64 33.32 -3.57 2.55
CA LYS A 64 34.23 -2.56 3.11
C LYS A 64 33.85 -2.16 4.53
N ASN A 65 34.86 -1.86 5.34
CA ASN A 65 34.64 -1.28 6.66
C ASN A 65 34.14 0.17 6.54
N GLY A 66 33.24 0.57 7.45
CA GLY A 66 32.74 1.94 7.54
C GLY A 66 31.56 2.26 6.63
N GLN A 67 30.97 1.26 5.96
CA GLN A 67 29.74 1.46 5.20
C GLN A 67 28.56 1.77 6.13
N SER A 68 27.71 2.73 5.73
CA SER A 68 26.56 3.17 6.54
C SER A 68 25.33 3.50 5.70
N ILE A 69 24.14 3.21 6.24
CA ILE A 69 22.87 3.65 5.65
C ILE A 69 22.16 4.57 6.65
N THR A 70 21.71 5.72 6.17
CA THR A 70 21.00 6.72 6.97
C THR A 70 19.65 7.05 6.34
N PHE A 71 18.59 6.92 7.11
CA PHE A 71 17.25 7.37 6.73
C PHE A 71 17.00 8.78 7.27
N VAL A 72 16.69 9.71 6.37
CA VAL A 72 16.42 11.11 6.68
C VAL A 72 14.95 11.41 6.40
N TYR A 73 14.22 11.79 7.45
CA TYR A 73 12.84 12.20 7.31
C TYR A 73 12.74 13.59 6.66
N VAL A 74 11.98 13.70 5.58
CA VAL A 74 11.71 14.96 4.89
C VAL A 74 10.19 15.16 4.79
N PRO A 75 9.61 16.13 5.51
CA PRO A 75 8.19 16.45 5.38
C PRO A 75 7.79 16.77 3.94
N SER A 76 6.73 16.14 3.45
CA SER A 76 6.22 16.33 2.08
C SER A 76 5.78 17.77 1.77
N CYS A 77 5.42 18.55 2.79
CA CYS A 77 5.04 19.96 2.67
C CYS A 77 6.20 20.90 2.28
N LEU A 78 7.45 20.45 2.41
CA LEU A 78 8.61 21.27 2.07
C LEU A 78 8.86 21.37 0.56
N GLN A 79 8.21 20.51 -0.25
CA GLN A 79 8.38 20.44 -1.72
C GLN A 79 9.85 20.52 -2.16
N TRP A 80 10.75 19.89 -1.40
CA TRP A 80 12.18 19.97 -1.68
C TRP A 80 12.46 19.40 -3.07
N ASP A 81 13.08 20.20 -3.96
CA ASP A 81 13.09 20.00 -5.42
C ASP A 81 13.31 18.54 -5.86
N LEU A 82 14.33 17.86 -5.31
CA LEU A 82 14.66 16.47 -5.65
C LEU A 82 13.60 15.47 -5.14
N HIS A 83 13.08 15.68 -3.94
CA HIS A 83 12.03 14.85 -3.35
C HIS A 83 10.69 15.03 -4.08
N TYR A 84 10.35 16.28 -4.43
CA TYR A 84 9.15 16.59 -5.19
C TYR A 84 9.20 15.98 -6.61
N LYS A 85 10.36 16.05 -7.28
CA LYS A 85 10.55 15.35 -8.56
C LYS A 85 10.40 13.84 -8.43
N ALA A 86 10.96 13.22 -7.39
CA ALA A 86 10.80 11.78 -7.15
C ALA A 86 9.33 11.39 -6.91
N HIS A 87 8.57 12.22 -6.17
CA HIS A 87 7.14 12.05 -5.98
C HIS A 87 6.34 12.18 -7.30
N GLU A 88 6.68 13.15 -8.14
CA GLU A 88 6.07 13.28 -9.47
C GLU A 88 6.39 12.08 -10.38
N TYR A 89 7.62 11.59 -10.38
CA TYR A 89 7.99 10.43 -11.18
C TYR A 89 7.24 9.18 -10.73
N THR A 90 7.14 8.93 -9.42
CA THR A 90 6.41 7.76 -8.89
C THR A 90 4.91 7.83 -9.14
N THR A 91 4.29 9.01 -9.11
CA THR A 91 2.86 9.17 -9.44
C THR A 91 2.57 9.09 -10.94
N LYS A 92 3.50 9.51 -11.79
CA LYS A 92 3.37 9.44 -13.27
C LYS A 92 3.76 8.07 -13.85
N LEU A 93 4.56 7.27 -13.13
CA LEU A 93 5.05 5.98 -13.62
C LEU A 93 3.91 4.96 -13.71
N LYS A 94 3.38 4.76 -14.92
CA LYS A 94 2.55 3.59 -15.24
C LYS A 94 3.47 2.43 -15.63
N VAL A 95 3.90 1.65 -14.64
CA VAL A 95 4.63 0.42 -14.93
C VAL A 95 3.63 -0.60 -15.50
N GLY A 96 3.83 -1.01 -16.75
CA GLY A 96 3.11 -2.15 -17.31
C GLY A 96 3.44 -3.38 -16.48
N LEU A 97 2.42 -4.00 -15.88
CA LEU A 97 2.62 -5.25 -15.14
C LEU A 97 3.17 -6.29 -16.13
N GLY A 98 4.41 -6.72 -15.92
CA GLY A 98 4.98 -7.83 -16.67
C GLY A 98 4.17 -9.12 -16.45
N PRO A 99 4.46 -10.22 -17.17
CA PRO A 99 3.68 -11.46 -17.09
C PRO A 99 3.65 -12.10 -15.68
N ARG A 100 4.57 -11.72 -14.78
CA ARG A 100 4.57 -12.08 -13.36
C ARG A 100 4.96 -10.87 -12.52
N PRO A 101 4.02 -9.99 -12.17
CA PRO A 101 4.32 -8.88 -11.28
C PRO A 101 4.63 -9.43 -9.88
N ALA A 102 5.65 -8.88 -9.23
CA ALA A 102 5.86 -9.09 -7.80
C ALA A 102 4.71 -8.38 -7.05
N THR A 103 3.62 -9.10 -6.82
CA THR A 103 2.45 -8.58 -6.10
C THR A 103 2.71 -8.64 -4.60
N SER A 104 2.56 -7.51 -3.90
CA SER A 104 2.55 -7.51 -2.44
C SER A 104 1.37 -8.31 -1.90
N PHE A 105 1.51 -8.85 -0.69
CA PHE A 105 0.42 -9.58 -0.03
C PHE A 105 -0.82 -8.69 0.13
N ASP A 106 -0.65 -7.39 0.40
CA ASP A 106 -1.77 -6.43 0.45
C ASP A 106 -2.48 -6.30 -0.90
N SER A 107 -1.73 -6.32 -2.01
CA SER A 107 -2.34 -6.29 -3.33
C SER A 107 -3.19 -7.53 -3.58
N LEU A 108 -2.71 -8.71 -3.16
CA LEU A 108 -3.47 -9.96 -3.26
C LEU A 108 -4.70 -9.93 -2.34
N HIS A 109 -4.55 -9.42 -1.11
CA HIS A 109 -5.64 -9.30 -0.15
C HIS A 109 -6.71 -8.33 -0.63
N MET A 110 -6.31 -7.17 -1.18
CA MET A 110 -7.20 -6.20 -1.80
C MET A 110 -7.92 -6.79 -3.02
N GLN A 111 -7.20 -7.52 -3.88
CA GLN A 111 -7.80 -8.17 -5.05
C GLN A 111 -8.80 -9.26 -4.64
N ALA A 112 -8.48 -10.04 -3.61
CA ALA A 112 -9.38 -11.04 -3.05
C ALA A 112 -10.64 -10.37 -2.46
N ALA A 113 -10.49 -9.30 -1.68
CA ALA A 113 -11.61 -8.55 -1.13
C ALA A 113 -12.51 -7.96 -2.22
N LEU A 114 -11.92 -7.38 -3.27
CA LEU A 114 -12.66 -6.88 -4.44
C LEU A 114 -13.39 -8.00 -5.18
N SER A 115 -12.74 -9.15 -5.37
CA SER A 115 -13.32 -10.32 -6.04
C SER A 115 -14.48 -10.91 -5.25
N CYS A 116 -14.33 -10.98 -3.92
CA CYS A 116 -15.41 -11.38 -3.00
C CYS A 116 -16.58 -10.39 -3.06
N GLY A 117 -16.31 -9.09 -3.03
CA GLY A 117 -17.35 -8.05 -3.15
C GLY A 117 -18.10 -8.11 -4.48
N ALA A 118 -17.38 -8.30 -5.59
CA ALA A 118 -17.99 -8.46 -6.91
C ALA A 118 -18.85 -9.73 -7.00
N SER A 119 -18.33 -10.87 -6.54
CA SER A 119 -19.05 -12.15 -6.51
C SER A 119 -20.31 -12.06 -5.64
N TRP A 120 -20.19 -11.45 -4.46
CA TRP A 120 -21.32 -11.20 -3.58
C TRP A 120 -22.36 -10.31 -4.24
N ASN A 121 -21.97 -9.22 -4.90
CA ASN A 121 -22.90 -8.33 -5.61
C ASN A 121 -23.69 -9.06 -6.70
N VAL A 122 -23.05 -9.97 -7.45
CA VAL A 122 -23.73 -10.80 -8.47
C VAL A 122 -24.73 -11.74 -7.82
N LEU A 123 -24.33 -12.47 -6.79
CA LEU A 123 -25.21 -13.41 -6.09
C LEU A 123 -26.37 -12.70 -5.38
N PHE A 124 -26.13 -11.49 -4.86
CA PHE A 124 -27.13 -10.67 -4.17
C PHE A 124 -28.26 -10.19 -5.11
N GLN A 125 -28.03 -10.15 -6.43
CA GLN A 125 -29.11 -9.89 -7.39
C GLN A 125 -30.11 -11.05 -7.48
N ASN A 126 -29.72 -12.27 -7.12
CA ASN A 126 -30.61 -13.42 -7.14
C ASN A 126 -31.53 -13.40 -5.91
N PRO A 127 -32.87 -13.27 -6.07
CA PRO A 127 -33.80 -13.19 -4.94
C PRO A 127 -33.79 -14.43 -4.05
N LYS A 128 -33.49 -15.62 -4.60
CA LYS A 128 -33.38 -16.86 -3.83
C LYS A 128 -32.15 -16.88 -2.93
N TYR A 129 -31.05 -16.28 -3.39
CA TYR A 129 -29.81 -16.19 -2.64
C TYR A 129 -29.86 -15.06 -1.60
N ARG A 130 -30.39 -13.88 -1.99
CA ARG A 130 -30.58 -12.73 -1.10
C ARG A 130 -31.55 -13.04 0.04
N GLY A 131 -32.61 -13.81 -0.23
CA GLY A 131 -33.71 -13.99 0.70
C GLY A 131 -34.47 -12.68 0.94
N GLN A 132 -35.21 -12.63 2.07
CA GLN A 132 -36.07 -11.49 2.45
C GLN A 132 -35.47 -10.62 3.56
N ASN A 133 -34.36 -11.05 4.17
CA ASN A 133 -33.78 -10.39 5.34
C ASN A 133 -32.84 -9.22 5.00
N PHE A 134 -32.50 -9.04 3.74
CA PHE A 134 -31.57 -8.01 3.30
C PHE A 134 -32.24 -6.99 2.38
N LEU A 135 -32.08 -5.71 2.73
CA LEU A 135 -32.54 -4.58 1.91
C LEU A 135 -31.79 -4.55 0.57
N GLN A 136 -32.50 -4.18 -0.49
CA GLN A 136 -31.91 -4.06 -1.82
C GLN A 136 -30.91 -2.88 -1.84
N LEU A 137 -29.67 -3.16 -2.27
CA LEU A 137 -28.65 -2.13 -2.38
C LEU A 137 -29.10 -1.10 -3.40
N LYS A 138 -29.20 0.16 -2.97
CA LYS A 138 -29.44 1.28 -3.88
C LYS A 138 -28.13 1.67 -4.55
N ILE A 139 -28.25 2.13 -5.79
CA ILE A 139 -27.16 2.79 -6.49
C ILE A 139 -26.98 4.16 -5.84
N VAL A 140 -25.78 4.45 -5.33
CA VAL A 140 -25.41 5.78 -4.82
C VAL A 140 -24.40 6.35 -5.80
N ASN A 141 -24.70 7.51 -6.39
CA ASN A 141 -23.84 8.19 -7.37
C ASN A 141 -23.36 7.30 -8.54
N GLY A 142 -24.24 6.46 -9.08
CA GLY A 142 -23.93 5.59 -10.22
C GLY A 142 -23.15 4.32 -9.88
N ALA A 143 -22.81 4.07 -8.61
CA ALA A 143 -22.16 2.84 -8.16
C ALA A 143 -23.04 2.05 -7.16
N VAL A 144 -22.94 0.72 -7.18
CA VAL A 144 -23.58 -0.14 -6.18
C VAL A 144 -22.85 0.04 -4.85
N ALA A 145 -23.60 0.36 -3.78
CA ALA A 145 -23.04 0.53 -2.44
C ALA A 145 -22.35 -0.76 -1.96
N GLN A 146 -21.09 -0.63 -1.51
CA GLN A 146 -20.30 -1.76 -1.01
C GLN A 146 -20.54 -2.00 0.48
N PRO A 147 -20.58 -3.27 0.94
CA PRO A 147 -20.63 -3.56 2.38
C PRO A 147 -19.35 -3.03 3.06
N GLY A 148 -19.51 -2.12 4.05
CA GLY A 148 -18.40 -1.61 4.86
C GLY A 148 -17.73 -0.31 4.39
N GLY A 149 -18.23 0.33 3.32
CA GLY A 149 -17.76 1.66 2.91
C GLY A 149 -18.09 2.76 3.94
N LYS A 150 -17.36 3.87 3.93
CA LYS A 150 -17.64 5.03 4.82
C LYS A 150 -19.06 5.61 4.59
N ASP A 151 -19.62 5.38 3.40
CA ASP A 151 -20.97 5.77 2.98
C ASP A 151 -21.97 4.60 2.99
N ASN A 152 -21.71 3.60 3.84
CA ASN A 152 -22.52 2.39 3.90
C ASN A 152 -23.92 2.70 4.46
N PRO A 153 -25.02 2.41 3.73
CA PRO A 153 -26.38 2.59 4.21
C PRO A 153 -26.76 1.68 5.40
N TRP A 154 -25.88 0.76 5.82
CA TRP A 154 -26.05 -0.05 7.04
C TRP A 154 -25.74 0.72 8.34
N SER A 155 -25.20 1.95 8.32
CA SER A 155 -25.05 2.78 9.52
C SER A 155 -26.36 3.53 9.82
N LEU A 156 -27.33 2.81 10.38
CA LEU A 156 -28.43 3.47 11.10
C LEU A 156 -27.84 4.23 12.28
N SER A 157 -27.77 5.55 12.18
CA SER A 157 -27.74 6.42 13.35
C SER A 157 -29.00 6.11 14.15
N THR A 158 -28.81 5.55 15.35
CA THR A 158 -29.88 5.34 16.34
C THR A 158 -30.36 6.69 16.86
N ASN A 159 -31.22 7.37 16.10
CA ASN A 159 -32.04 8.44 16.65
C ASN A 159 -33.23 7.78 17.37
N ALA A 160 -33.05 7.55 18.67
CA ALA A 160 -34.15 7.35 19.59
C ALA A 160 -35.14 8.51 19.45
N ARG A 161 -36.41 8.21 19.21
CA ARG A 161 -37.49 9.20 19.29
C ARG A 161 -37.64 9.63 20.75
N PRO A 162 -37.66 10.94 21.08
CA PRO A 162 -38.24 11.38 22.33
C PRO A 162 -39.75 11.16 22.26
N GLY A 163 -40.32 10.60 23.33
CA GLY A 163 -41.75 10.35 23.46
C GLY A 163 -42.58 11.63 23.38
N ASN A 164 -43.85 11.49 23.00
CA ASN A 164 -44.84 12.55 23.09
C ASN A 164 -46.02 12.05 23.93
N TYR A 165 -46.23 12.78 25.03
CA TYR A 165 -47.37 12.90 25.95
C TYR A 165 -47.97 11.65 26.58
#